data_AF-A0A832B6R1-F1
#
_entry.id   AF-A0A832B6R1-F1
#
_cell.length_a   1.000
_cell.length_b   1.000
_cell.length_c   1.000
_cell.angle_alpha   90.00
_cell.angle_beta   90.00
_cell.angle_gamma   90.00
#
_symmetry.space_group_name_H-M   'P 1'
#
loop_
_entity.id
_entity.type
_entity.pdbx_description
1 polymer ?
#
loop_
_entity_poly.entity_id
_entity_poly.type
_entity_poly.pdbx_seq_one_letter_code
_entity_poly.pdbx_strand_id
1 'polypeptide(L)'
;LGPPNAVLSAILAAAEPAVSLIDLRTHHGVHPRIGAMDVVPLVPIRNVSVPHLVEQSLRLAEELARRYDLPVYLYERSARPGRPSALPQIRARGFDALVGTQLDGTRAPDFGPAKLHPTAGATVLGVREPLVAYNVLLAEADATVARNIAASIRRERERIPQLTGVRALGVPLPSRRISQVTMNLTRPAATPLPPIFRYIVARAREAGVPVLASEVIGLLPQTCLNNERPESIAWLNFRETQVLEYWLERIP
;
A
#
# COMPACT_ATOMS: atom_id res chain seq x y z
N LEU A 1 -10.79 -11.05 -3.48
CA LEU A 1 -10.97 -11.75 -2.19
C LEU A 1 -11.43 -13.17 -2.50
N GLY A 2 -11.08 -14.16 -1.70
CA GLY A 2 -11.52 -15.54 -1.91
C GLY A 2 -10.60 -16.55 -1.22
N PRO A 3 -10.88 -17.86 -1.38
CA PRO A 3 -10.01 -18.92 -0.89
C PRO A 3 -8.58 -18.80 -1.44
N PRO A 4 -7.54 -19.24 -0.71
CA PRO A 4 -6.14 -19.07 -1.11
C PRO A 4 -5.86 -19.48 -2.56
N ASN A 5 -6.25 -20.69 -2.98
CA ASN A 5 -5.98 -21.19 -4.33
C ASN A 5 -6.60 -20.32 -5.44
N ALA A 6 -7.81 -19.81 -5.23
CA ALA A 6 -8.48 -18.94 -6.19
C ALA A 6 -7.77 -17.59 -6.30
N VAL A 7 -7.33 -17.01 -5.17
CA VAL A 7 -6.58 -15.75 -5.15
C VAL A 7 -5.21 -15.91 -5.83
N LEU A 8 -4.48 -16.98 -5.54
CA LEU A 8 -3.19 -17.26 -6.15
C LEU A 8 -3.31 -17.43 -7.68
N SER A 9 -4.33 -18.16 -8.13
CA SER A 9 -4.62 -18.34 -9.57
C SER A 9 -4.96 -17.01 -10.24
N ALA A 10 -5.76 -16.16 -9.59
CA ALA A 10 -6.10 -14.84 -10.10
C ALA A 10 -4.88 -13.91 -10.20
N ILE A 11 -3.96 -13.97 -9.22
CA ILE A 11 -2.70 -13.21 -9.28
C ILE A 11 -1.86 -13.64 -10.47
N LEU A 12 -1.70 -14.95 -10.69
CA LEU A 12 -0.94 -15.48 -11.83
C LEU A 12 -1.56 -15.05 -13.17
N ALA A 13 -2.89 -15.08 -13.27
CA ALA A 13 -3.62 -14.63 -14.45
C ALA A 13 -3.50 -13.11 -14.68
N ALA A 14 -3.43 -12.32 -13.62
CA ALA A 14 -3.22 -10.87 -13.70
C ALA A 14 -1.77 -10.48 -14.04
N ALA A 15 -0.79 -11.34 -13.69
CA ALA A 15 0.61 -11.10 -13.98
C ALA A 15 0.91 -11.07 -15.49
N GLU A 16 0.29 -11.95 -16.28
CA GLU A 16 0.48 -12.02 -17.74
C GLU A 16 0.22 -10.66 -18.43
N PRO A 17 -1.00 -10.07 -18.37
CA PRO A 17 -1.23 -8.78 -19.02
C PRO A 17 -0.42 -7.66 -18.37
N ALA A 18 -0.12 -7.71 -17.07
CA ALA A 18 0.71 -6.69 -16.42
C ALA A 18 2.14 -6.67 -16.97
N VAL A 19 2.76 -7.84 -17.15
CA VAL A 19 4.12 -7.98 -17.70
C VAL A 19 4.15 -7.66 -19.20
N SER A 20 3.12 -8.09 -19.93
CA SER A 20 3.08 -8.01 -21.40
C SER A 20 2.63 -6.64 -21.92
N LEU A 21 1.82 -5.89 -21.17
CA LEU A 21 1.21 -4.63 -21.65
C LEU A 21 1.78 -3.37 -20.99
N ILE A 22 2.38 -3.46 -19.80
CA ILE A 22 2.90 -2.29 -19.09
C ILE A 22 4.40 -2.14 -19.36
N ASP A 23 4.77 -1.00 -19.95
CA ASP A 23 6.16 -0.60 -20.11
C ASP A 23 6.55 0.48 -19.11
N LEU A 24 7.32 0.10 -18.08
CA LEU A 24 7.79 1.04 -17.06
C LEU A 24 8.70 2.13 -17.61
N ARG A 25 9.34 1.93 -18.77
CA ARG A 25 10.21 2.93 -19.40
C ARG A 25 9.44 4.18 -19.82
N THR A 26 8.14 4.05 -20.08
CA THR A 26 7.25 5.14 -20.46
C THR A 26 6.27 5.54 -19.35
N HIS A 27 6.25 4.81 -18.24
CA HIS A 27 5.33 5.06 -17.14
C HIS A 27 5.87 6.11 -16.15
N HIS A 28 5.10 7.18 -15.96
CA HIS A 28 5.38 8.24 -14.99
C HIS A 28 4.26 8.33 -13.95
N GLY A 29 4.63 8.43 -12.68
CA GLY A 29 3.69 8.56 -11.57
C GLY A 29 4.34 9.18 -10.34
N VAL A 30 3.53 9.79 -9.48
CA VAL A 30 4.00 10.45 -8.25
C VAL A 30 4.43 9.46 -7.16
N HIS A 31 3.99 8.21 -7.24
CA HIS A 31 4.34 7.17 -6.28
C HIS A 31 5.58 6.40 -6.74
N PRO A 32 6.53 6.10 -5.83
CA PRO A 32 7.68 5.25 -6.15
C PRO A 32 7.22 3.89 -6.67
N ARG A 33 7.99 3.24 -7.52
CA ARG A 33 7.69 1.91 -8.09
C ARG A 33 8.96 1.23 -8.56
N ILE A 34 9.00 -0.09 -8.55
CA ILE A 34 10.04 -0.91 -9.16
C ILE A 34 9.48 -1.94 -10.16
N GLY A 35 8.16 -2.13 -10.22
CA GLY A 35 7.51 -3.13 -11.07
C GLY A 35 6.21 -2.68 -11.73
N ALA A 36 5.90 -3.28 -12.88
CA ALA A 36 4.57 -3.23 -13.50
C ALA A 36 3.53 -3.87 -12.58
N MET A 37 3.91 -5.00 -11.97
CA MET A 37 3.26 -5.57 -10.80
C MET A 37 4.12 -5.29 -9.55
N ASP A 38 4.12 -4.02 -9.10
CA ASP A 38 5.05 -3.51 -8.08
C ASP A 38 5.01 -4.31 -6.75
N VAL A 39 3.82 -4.44 -6.15
CA VAL A 39 3.65 -5.14 -4.87
C VAL A 39 2.39 -6.01 -4.87
N VAL A 40 2.56 -7.27 -4.46
CA VAL A 40 1.52 -8.30 -4.37
C VAL A 40 1.39 -8.77 -2.91
N PRO A 41 0.56 -8.08 -2.10
CA PRO A 41 0.31 -8.49 -0.73
C PRO A 41 -0.70 -9.66 -0.67
N LEU A 42 -0.37 -10.70 0.09
CA LEU A 42 -1.35 -11.67 0.57
C LEU A 42 -1.77 -11.28 1.99
N VAL A 43 -3.06 -11.00 2.20
CA VAL A 43 -3.58 -10.54 3.49
C VAL A 43 -4.50 -11.62 4.07
N PRO A 44 -4.20 -12.18 5.26
CA PRO A 44 -5.11 -13.09 5.94
C PRO A 44 -6.35 -12.31 6.39
N ILE A 45 -7.54 -12.84 6.09
CA ILE A 45 -8.81 -12.19 6.47
C ILE A 45 -9.58 -13.01 7.49
N ARG A 46 -10.02 -14.21 7.12
CA ARG A 46 -10.80 -15.10 7.99
C ARG A 46 -10.40 -16.55 7.73
N ASN A 47 -10.32 -17.35 8.81
CA ASN A 47 -10.13 -18.80 8.75
C ASN A 47 -8.94 -19.25 7.88
N VAL A 48 -7.85 -18.47 7.87
CA VAL A 48 -6.64 -18.81 7.13
C VAL A 48 -5.41 -18.65 8.02
N SER A 49 -4.54 -19.66 7.99
CA SER A 49 -3.30 -19.68 8.75
C SER A 49 -2.24 -18.81 8.07
N VAL A 50 -1.59 -17.91 8.84
CA VAL A 50 -0.48 -17.09 8.35
C VAL A 50 0.70 -17.96 7.87
N PRO A 51 1.19 -18.97 8.63
CA PRO A 51 2.18 -19.91 8.13
C PRO A 51 1.83 -20.55 6.79
N HIS A 52 0.56 -20.96 6.62
CA HIS A 52 0.10 -21.54 5.37
C HIS A 52 0.16 -20.52 4.21
N LEU A 53 -0.30 -19.28 4.42
CA LEU A 53 -0.17 -18.23 3.40
C LEU A 53 1.28 -17.90 3.08
N VAL A 54 2.19 -17.96 4.06
CA VAL A 54 3.62 -17.73 3.81
C VAL A 54 4.15 -18.82 2.88
N GLU A 55 3.83 -20.08 3.13
CA GLU A 55 4.18 -21.18 2.22
C GLU A 55 3.63 -20.94 0.80
N GLN A 56 2.36 -20.56 0.67
CA GLN A 56 1.76 -20.25 -0.63
C GLN A 56 2.43 -19.05 -1.33
N SER A 57 2.84 -18.05 -0.55
CA SER A 57 3.55 -16.87 -1.08
C SER A 57 4.89 -17.25 -1.72
N LEU A 58 5.62 -18.21 -1.13
CA LEU A 58 6.89 -18.69 -1.67
C LEU A 58 6.69 -19.41 -3.01
N ARG A 59 5.70 -20.32 -3.07
CA ARG A 59 5.35 -21.04 -4.30
C ARG A 59 4.93 -20.09 -5.42
N LEU A 60 4.14 -19.08 -5.08
CA LEU A 60 3.71 -18.06 -6.04
C LEU A 60 4.88 -17.19 -6.53
N ALA A 61 5.79 -16.80 -5.65
CA ALA A 61 6.97 -16.03 -6.02
C ALA A 61 7.88 -16.81 -6.98
N GLU A 62 8.13 -18.09 -6.69
CA GLU A 62 8.89 -18.98 -7.57
C GLU A 62 8.23 -19.12 -8.95
N GLU A 63 6.91 -19.30 -8.98
CA GLU A 63 6.18 -19.46 -10.24
C GLU A 63 6.14 -18.17 -11.07
N LEU A 64 5.96 -17.01 -10.44
CA LEU A 64 6.03 -15.71 -11.11
C LEU A 64 7.42 -15.48 -11.72
N ALA A 65 8.47 -15.77 -10.95
CA ALA A 65 9.84 -15.65 -11.42
C ALA A 65 10.11 -16.56 -12.63
N ARG A 66 9.71 -17.82 -12.54
CA ARG A 66 9.93 -18.83 -13.59
C ARG A 66 9.14 -18.54 -14.88
N ARG A 67 7.86 -18.16 -14.77
CA ARG A 67 7.00 -17.94 -15.94
C ARG A 67 7.31 -16.66 -16.70
N TYR A 68 7.68 -15.60 -15.99
CA TYR A 68 7.74 -14.25 -16.56
C TYR A 68 9.15 -13.65 -16.56
N ASP A 69 10.19 -14.43 -16.22
CA ASP A 69 11.58 -13.97 -16.06
C ASP A 69 11.69 -12.72 -15.17
N LEU A 70 10.89 -12.70 -14.10
CA LEU A 70 10.81 -11.58 -13.17
C LEU A 70 11.72 -11.80 -11.96
N PRO A 71 12.54 -10.82 -11.56
CA PRO A 71 13.08 -10.80 -10.20
C PRO A 71 11.94 -10.59 -9.20
N VAL A 72 11.85 -11.48 -8.22
CA VAL A 72 10.83 -11.43 -7.16
C VAL A 72 11.50 -11.31 -5.79
N TYR A 73 11.05 -10.33 -5.02
CA TYR A 73 11.48 -10.07 -3.64
C TYR A 73 10.39 -10.47 -2.67
N LEU A 74 10.77 -11.11 -1.57
CA LEU A 74 9.87 -11.43 -0.47
C LEU A 74 9.91 -10.34 0.59
N TYR A 75 8.76 -9.94 1.12
CA TYR A 75 8.65 -8.90 2.14
C TYR A 75 7.74 -9.30 3.30
N GLU A 76 7.78 -8.50 4.38
CA GLU A 76 6.98 -8.68 5.59
C GLU A 76 7.12 -10.09 6.17
N ARG A 77 6.02 -10.83 6.38
CA ARG A 77 6.05 -12.18 6.98
C ARG A 77 6.72 -13.22 6.07
N SER A 78 6.87 -12.93 4.78
CA SER A 78 7.52 -13.81 3.82
C SER A 78 9.01 -13.54 3.68
N ALA A 79 9.52 -12.43 4.24
CA ALA A 79 10.92 -12.04 4.11
C ALA A 79 11.86 -13.10 4.70
N ARG A 80 12.94 -13.42 3.98
CA ARG A 80 13.96 -14.36 4.47
C ARG A 80 14.79 -13.72 5.60
N PRO A 81 15.30 -14.51 6.56
CA PRO A 81 16.21 -13.99 7.59
C PRO A 81 17.41 -13.26 6.98
N GLY A 82 17.77 -12.11 7.55
CA GLY A 82 18.88 -11.28 7.06
C GLY A 82 18.58 -10.46 5.81
N ARG A 83 17.34 -10.49 5.28
CA ARG A 83 16.92 -9.67 4.13
C ARG A 83 16.02 -8.51 4.54
N PRO A 84 15.98 -7.42 3.75
CA PRO A 84 15.05 -6.32 4.00
C PRO A 84 13.60 -6.83 3.97
N SER A 85 12.86 -6.62 5.05
CA SER A 85 11.44 -7.00 5.14
C SER A 85 10.49 -5.84 4.81
N ALA A 86 10.96 -4.60 4.91
CA ALA A 86 10.14 -3.42 4.72
C ALA A 86 10.09 -3.00 3.25
N LEU A 87 8.88 -2.84 2.71
CA LEU A 87 8.66 -2.44 1.32
C LEU A 87 9.47 -1.19 0.88
N PRO A 88 9.57 -0.10 1.67
CA PRO A 88 10.37 1.06 1.28
C PRO A 88 11.87 0.78 1.13
N GLN A 89 12.41 -0.20 1.85
CA GLN A 89 13.83 -0.60 1.73
C GLN A 89 14.06 -1.39 0.44
N ILE A 90 13.13 -2.30 0.11
CA ILE A 90 13.19 -3.11 -1.12
C ILE A 90 13.01 -2.22 -2.36
N ARG A 91 12.06 -1.27 -2.30
CA ARG A 91 11.79 -0.29 -3.37
C ARG A 91 12.75 0.90 -3.38
N ALA A 92 13.79 0.89 -2.55
CA ALA A 92 14.74 1.99 -2.50
C ALA A 92 15.31 2.25 -3.91
N ARG A 93 15.46 3.53 -4.26
CA ARG A 93 15.91 4.04 -5.57
C ARG A 93 14.90 3.94 -6.72
N GLY A 94 13.91 3.05 -6.68
CA GLY A 94 12.87 2.93 -7.72
C GLY A 94 13.38 2.34 -9.04
N PHE A 95 12.48 2.03 -9.98
CA PHE A 95 12.80 1.37 -11.25
C PHE A 95 13.91 2.08 -12.05
N ASP A 96 13.74 3.39 -12.29
CA ASP A 96 14.61 4.16 -13.18
C ASP A 96 16.08 4.14 -12.73
N ALA A 97 16.32 4.16 -11.42
CA ALA A 97 17.67 4.17 -10.86
C ALA A 97 18.32 2.77 -10.77
N LEU A 98 17.56 1.72 -11.09
CA LEU A 98 17.97 0.32 -11.00
C LEU A 98 18.12 -0.35 -12.36
N VAL A 99 17.58 0.26 -13.42
CA VAL A 99 17.77 -0.20 -14.80
C VAL A 99 19.27 -0.29 -15.12
N GLY A 100 19.69 -1.40 -15.74
CA GLY A 100 21.09 -1.66 -16.08
C GLY A 100 22.00 -2.02 -14.90
N THR A 101 21.47 -2.05 -13.67
CA THR A 101 22.25 -2.45 -12.48
C THR A 101 22.09 -3.95 -12.23
N GLN A 102 23.20 -4.65 -12.01
CA GLN A 102 23.17 -6.03 -11.49
C GLN A 102 22.60 -6.03 -10.07
N LEU A 103 21.69 -6.94 -9.78
CA LEU A 103 21.05 -7.08 -8.47
C LEU A 103 21.82 -8.14 -7.66
N ASP A 104 22.80 -7.70 -6.88
CA ASP A 104 23.72 -8.58 -6.13
C ASP A 104 23.67 -8.36 -4.60
N GLY A 105 24.36 -9.23 -3.87
CA GLY A 105 24.50 -9.14 -2.41
C GLY A 105 23.16 -9.01 -1.69
N THR A 106 22.98 -7.91 -0.95
CA THR A 106 21.74 -7.60 -0.20
C THR A 106 20.57 -7.18 -1.08
N ARG A 107 20.81 -6.93 -2.38
CA ARG A 107 19.81 -6.55 -3.38
C ARG A 107 19.47 -7.68 -4.34
N ALA A 108 20.13 -8.83 -4.23
CA ALA A 108 19.76 -10.01 -5.01
C ALA A 108 18.30 -10.40 -4.71
N PRO A 109 17.49 -10.71 -5.75
CA PRO A 109 16.13 -11.15 -5.54
C PRO A 109 16.08 -12.51 -4.81
N ASP A 110 14.93 -12.84 -4.26
CA ASP A 110 14.70 -14.13 -3.63
C ASP A 110 14.42 -15.24 -4.65
N PHE A 111 13.84 -14.87 -5.80
CA PHE A 111 13.61 -15.74 -6.94
C PHE A 111 13.83 -14.97 -8.26
N GLY A 112 14.17 -15.70 -9.32
CA GLY A 112 14.33 -15.14 -10.66
C GLY A 112 15.71 -14.52 -10.92
N PRO A 113 15.86 -13.82 -12.05
CA PRO A 113 17.15 -13.33 -12.52
C PRO A 113 17.69 -12.18 -11.66
N ALA A 114 19.01 -12.11 -11.48
CA ALA A 114 19.71 -11.03 -10.77
C ALA A 114 19.78 -9.70 -11.57
N LYS A 115 18.74 -9.38 -12.33
CA LYS A 115 18.59 -8.16 -13.15
C LYS A 115 17.12 -7.81 -13.24
N LEU A 116 16.80 -6.52 -13.40
CA LEU A 116 15.42 -6.09 -13.66
C LEU A 116 14.93 -6.62 -15.02
N HIS A 117 13.65 -6.99 -15.06
CA HIS A 117 12.98 -7.19 -16.34
C HIS A 117 12.92 -5.85 -17.10
N PRO A 118 13.25 -5.79 -18.40
CA PRO A 118 13.44 -4.53 -19.13
C PRO A 118 12.25 -3.56 -19.11
N THR A 119 11.03 -4.11 -19.24
CA THR A 119 9.78 -3.33 -19.26
C THR A 119 9.00 -3.47 -17.95
N ALA A 120 8.87 -4.68 -17.41
CA ALA A 120 8.09 -4.97 -16.21
C ALA A 120 8.80 -4.76 -14.87
N GLY A 121 10.13 -4.58 -14.83
CA GLY A 121 10.87 -4.32 -13.59
C GLY A 121 10.98 -5.53 -12.65
N ALA A 122 10.59 -5.35 -11.39
CA ALA A 122 10.62 -6.37 -10.33
C ALA A 122 9.32 -6.41 -9.52
N THR A 123 9.00 -7.58 -8.98
CA THR A 123 7.80 -7.77 -8.14
C THR A 123 8.20 -7.93 -6.68
N VAL A 124 7.49 -7.26 -5.76
CA VAL A 124 7.57 -7.53 -4.33
C VAL A 124 6.35 -8.32 -3.89
N LEU A 125 6.53 -9.48 -3.26
CA LEU A 125 5.45 -10.37 -2.87
C LEU A 125 5.58 -10.80 -1.42
N GLY A 126 4.47 -10.89 -0.69
CA GLY A 126 4.53 -11.45 0.66
C GLY A 126 3.26 -11.31 1.48
N VAL A 127 3.27 -11.97 2.63
CA VAL A 127 2.15 -11.98 3.56
C VAL A 127 2.28 -10.83 4.54
N ARG A 128 1.19 -10.09 4.76
CA ARG A 128 1.15 -9.01 5.74
C ARG A 128 -0.22 -8.87 6.38
N GLU A 129 -0.26 -8.20 7.53
CA GLU A 129 -1.50 -7.76 8.15
C GLU A 129 -2.28 -6.78 7.24
N PRO A 130 -3.60 -6.61 7.47
CA PRO A 130 -4.39 -5.58 6.80
C PRO A 130 -3.76 -4.19 6.90
N LEU A 131 -3.89 -3.43 5.81
CA LEU A 131 -3.41 -2.05 5.70
C LEU A 131 -4.52 -1.23 5.06
N VAL A 132 -4.85 -0.08 5.64
CA VAL A 132 -5.83 0.85 5.07
C VAL A 132 -5.08 2.05 4.50
N ALA A 133 -5.29 2.32 3.21
CA ALA A 133 -4.81 3.51 2.55
C ALA A 133 -5.90 4.58 2.61
N TYR A 134 -5.56 5.73 3.19
CA TYR A 134 -6.51 6.78 3.54
C TYR A 134 -5.89 8.16 3.32
N ASN A 135 -6.56 9.01 2.56
CA ASN A 135 -6.09 10.35 2.24
C ASN A 135 -7.06 11.40 2.79
N VAL A 136 -6.54 12.52 3.29
CA VAL A 136 -7.33 13.70 3.65
C VAL A 136 -6.91 14.86 2.75
N LEU A 137 -7.88 15.47 2.08
CA LEU A 137 -7.69 16.51 1.08
C LEU A 137 -7.75 17.90 1.74
N LEU A 138 -6.76 18.74 1.45
CA LEU A 138 -6.64 20.09 2.00
C LEU A 138 -6.73 21.14 0.90
N ALA A 139 -7.38 22.26 1.19
CA ALA A 139 -7.53 23.40 0.28
C ALA A 139 -6.25 24.27 0.19
N GLU A 140 -5.13 23.63 -0.19
CA GLU A 140 -3.82 24.25 -0.33
C GLU A 140 -3.05 23.57 -1.46
N ALA A 141 -2.46 24.31 -2.40
CA ALA A 141 -1.84 23.72 -3.59
C ALA A 141 -0.38 23.25 -3.38
N ASP A 142 0.40 23.94 -2.54
CA ASP A 142 1.85 23.73 -2.38
C ASP A 142 2.19 22.56 -1.44
N ALA A 143 1.18 22.05 -0.70
CA ALA A 143 1.27 21.02 0.32
C ALA A 143 2.12 21.38 1.55
N THR A 144 2.29 22.67 1.85
CA THR A 144 3.05 23.10 3.03
C THR A 144 2.39 22.62 4.34
N VAL A 145 1.10 22.90 4.52
CA VAL A 145 0.34 22.42 5.68
C VAL A 145 0.21 20.90 5.67
N ALA A 146 -0.02 20.28 4.52
CA ALA A 146 -0.07 18.82 4.42
C ALA A 146 1.24 18.15 4.90
N ARG A 147 2.41 18.68 4.50
CA ARG A 147 3.71 18.18 4.95
C ARG A 147 3.93 18.39 6.44
N ASN A 148 3.53 19.55 6.98
CA ASN A 148 3.62 19.85 8.40
C ASN A 148 2.76 18.89 9.25
N ILE A 149 1.54 18.59 8.80
CA ILE A 149 0.66 17.61 9.45
C ILE A 149 1.27 16.21 9.40
N ALA A 150 1.77 15.78 8.23
CA ALA A 150 2.42 14.47 8.10
C ALA A 150 3.68 14.35 9.00
N ALA A 151 4.47 15.42 9.11
CA ALA A 151 5.60 15.48 10.03
C ALA A 151 5.16 15.42 11.50
N SER A 152 4.06 16.09 11.85
CA SER A 152 3.45 16.01 13.18
C SER A 152 3.01 14.58 13.51
N ILE A 153 2.27 13.93 12.62
CA ILE A 153 1.87 12.53 12.78
C ILE A 153 3.09 11.63 13.02
N ARG A 154 4.18 11.84 12.27
CA ARG A 154 5.42 11.07 12.43
C ARG A 154 6.07 11.24 13.80
N ARG A 155 6.05 12.45 14.38
CA ARG A 155 6.59 12.71 15.73
C ARG A 155 5.69 12.14 16.83
N GLU A 156 4.38 12.23 16.63
CA GLU A 156 3.40 11.93 17.67
C GLU A 156 2.93 10.46 17.68
N ARG A 157 3.09 9.70 16.60
CA ARG A 157 2.51 8.35 16.46
C ARG A 157 2.96 7.30 17.48
N GLU A 158 4.08 7.52 18.15
CA GLU A 158 4.56 6.64 19.23
C GLU A 158 4.02 7.06 20.61
N ARG A 159 3.44 8.26 20.71
CA ARG A 159 2.94 8.87 21.96
C ARG A 159 1.42 8.97 22.03
N ILE A 160 0.79 9.23 20.88
CA ILE A 160 -0.66 9.41 20.74
C ILE A 160 -1.26 8.09 20.25
N PRO A 161 -2.05 7.37 21.08
CA PRO A 161 -2.63 6.08 20.71
C PRO A 161 -3.42 6.13 19.40
N GLN A 162 -4.12 7.22 19.13
CA GLN A 162 -4.93 7.46 17.93
C GLN A 162 -4.11 7.63 16.64
N LEU A 163 -2.78 7.67 16.71
CA LEU A 163 -1.89 7.77 15.56
C LEU A 163 -0.99 6.54 15.39
N THR A 164 -1.16 5.52 16.25
CA THR A 164 -0.35 4.31 16.24
C THR A 164 -0.38 3.64 14.85
N GLY A 165 0.80 3.33 14.31
CA GLY A 165 0.87 2.67 13.00
C GLY A 165 0.43 3.53 11.81
N VAL A 166 0.24 4.85 11.98
CA VAL A 166 -0.03 5.78 10.87
C VAL A 166 1.29 6.22 10.23
N ARG A 167 1.43 5.95 8.94
CA ARG A 167 2.54 6.46 8.12
C ARG A 167 1.98 7.49 7.15
N ALA A 168 2.38 8.75 7.30
CA ALA A 168 1.85 9.88 6.54
C ALA A 168 2.90 10.58 5.68
N LEU A 169 2.46 11.12 4.54
CA LEU A 169 3.20 12.05 3.68
C LEU A 169 2.28 13.20 3.26
N GLY A 170 2.85 14.40 3.09
CA GLY A 170 2.16 15.53 2.49
C GLY A 170 2.55 15.68 1.02
N VAL A 171 1.57 15.64 0.11
CA VAL A 171 1.81 15.61 -1.34
C VAL A 171 0.87 16.58 -2.06
N PRO A 172 1.35 17.41 -2.99
CA PRO A 172 0.49 18.25 -3.81
C PRO A 172 -0.26 17.42 -4.86
N LEU A 173 -1.43 17.89 -5.27
CA LEU A 173 -2.23 17.36 -6.39
C LEU A 173 -2.40 18.47 -7.43
N PRO A 174 -1.40 18.70 -8.31
CA PRO A 174 -1.36 19.87 -9.18
C PRO A 174 -2.56 20.01 -10.11
N SER A 175 -3.07 18.89 -10.64
CA SER A 175 -4.24 18.86 -11.54
C SER A 175 -5.52 19.38 -10.89
N ARG A 176 -5.59 19.36 -9.55
CA ARG A 176 -6.75 19.80 -8.77
C ARG A 176 -6.48 21.10 -8.00
N ARG A 177 -5.24 21.62 -8.03
CA ARG A 177 -4.79 22.77 -7.23
C ARG A 177 -5.09 22.61 -5.73
N ILE A 178 -4.96 21.40 -5.22
CA ILE A 178 -5.10 21.05 -3.79
C ILE A 178 -3.89 20.21 -3.35
N SER A 179 -3.88 19.79 -2.09
CA SER A 179 -2.90 18.87 -1.54
C SER A 179 -3.59 17.82 -0.69
N GLN A 180 -2.82 16.82 -0.27
CA GLN A 180 -3.33 15.76 0.58
C GLN A 180 -2.32 15.34 1.64
N VAL A 181 -2.84 14.98 2.80
CA VAL A 181 -2.16 14.11 3.76
C VAL A 181 -2.50 12.67 3.35
N THR A 182 -1.60 12.02 2.62
CA THR A 182 -1.75 10.61 2.24
C THR A 182 -1.19 9.71 3.31
N MET A 183 -1.93 8.65 3.67
CA MET A 183 -1.59 7.80 4.80
C MET A 183 -1.78 6.32 4.52
N ASN A 184 -0.88 5.53 5.09
CA ASN A 184 -1.03 4.09 5.26
C ASN A 184 -1.15 3.77 6.75
N LEU A 185 -2.27 3.16 7.13
CA LEU A 185 -2.52 2.64 8.48
C LEU A 185 -2.09 1.17 8.50
N THR A 186 -0.98 0.88 9.17
CA THR A 186 -0.44 -0.49 9.26
C THR A 186 -1.06 -1.31 10.40
N ARG A 187 -1.86 -0.67 11.26
CA ARG A 187 -2.57 -1.31 12.38
C ARG A 187 -4.04 -0.83 12.45
N PRO A 188 -4.82 -1.01 11.38
CA PRO A 188 -6.16 -0.44 11.26
C PRO A 188 -7.13 -0.87 12.38
N ALA A 189 -6.96 -2.06 12.95
CA ALA A 189 -7.75 -2.53 14.10
C ALA A 189 -7.48 -1.77 15.41
N ALA A 190 -6.28 -1.21 15.57
CA ALA A 190 -5.90 -0.46 16.77
C ALA A 190 -6.14 1.05 16.64
N THR A 191 -6.40 1.54 15.42
CA THR A 191 -6.36 2.98 15.13
C THR A 191 -7.40 3.31 14.04
N PRO A 192 -8.64 3.62 14.43
CA PRO A 192 -9.72 3.87 13.48
C PRO A 192 -9.59 5.25 12.81
N LEU A 193 -10.27 5.43 11.67
CA LEU A 193 -10.17 6.62 10.83
C LEU A 193 -10.71 7.90 11.49
N PRO A 194 -11.84 7.90 12.22
CA PRO A 194 -12.42 9.16 12.71
C PRO A 194 -11.53 9.95 13.68
N PRO A 195 -10.83 9.34 14.66
CA PRO A 195 -9.85 10.05 15.48
C PRO A 195 -8.69 10.65 14.67
N ILE A 196 -8.19 9.94 13.66
CA ILE A 196 -7.13 10.45 12.77
C ILE A 196 -7.65 11.66 11.97
N PHE A 197 -8.86 11.56 11.42
CA PHE A 197 -9.48 12.65 10.68
C PHE A 197 -9.65 13.90 11.56
N ARG A 198 -10.19 13.75 12.78
CA ARG A 198 -10.32 14.85 13.74
C ARG A 198 -8.97 15.49 14.10
N TYR A 199 -7.92 14.69 14.26
CA TYR A 199 -6.56 15.19 14.47
C TYR A 199 -6.08 16.05 13.31
N ILE A 200 -6.27 15.60 12.06
CA ILE A 200 -5.88 16.34 10.86
C ILE A 200 -6.70 17.63 10.73
N VAL A 201 -8.02 17.57 10.95
CA VAL A 201 -8.90 18.76 10.93
C VAL A 201 -8.44 19.81 11.94
N ALA A 202 -8.08 19.40 13.16
CA ALA A 202 -7.58 20.33 14.18
C ALA A 202 -6.29 21.02 13.74
N ARG A 203 -5.29 20.26 13.24
CA ARG A 203 -4.02 20.82 12.75
C ARG A 203 -4.19 21.71 11.51
N ALA A 204 -5.08 21.34 10.59
CA ALA A 204 -5.37 22.15 9.41
C ALA A 204 -6.05 23.47 9.79
N ARG A 205 -6.98 23.43 10.75
CA ARG A 205 -7.65 24.61 11.31
C ARG A 205 -6.67 25.57 11.99
N GLU A 206 -5.71 25.06 12.77
CA GLU A 206 -4.64 25.86 13.39
C GLU A 206 -3.82 26.62 12.33
N ALA A 207 -3.67 26.05 11.14
CA ALA A 207 -2.99 26.67 10.01
C ALA A 207 -3.91 27.48 9.07
N GLY A 208 -5.20 27.63 9.39
CA GLY A 208 -6.16 28.35 8.56
C GLY A 208 -6.50 27.67 7.22
N VAL A 209 -6.19 26.39 7.04
CA VAL A 209 -6.44 25.64 5.80
C VAL A 209 -7.68 24.74 5.94
N PRO A 210 -8.70 24.91 5.09
CA PRO A 210 -9.87 24.03 5.08
C PRO A 210 -9.53 22.57 4.70
N VAL A 211 -10.15 21.62 5.40
CA VAL A 211 -10.25 20.22 4.97
C VAL A 211 -11.44 20.10 4.03
N LEU A 212 -11.20 19.55 2.83
CA LEU A 212 -12.22 19.46 1.79
C LEU A 212 -13.03 18.17 1.89
N ALA A 213 -12.33 17.05 2.01
CA ALA A 213 -12.91 15.71 2.08
C ALA A 213 -11.82 14.71 2.49
N SER A 214 -12.20 13.44 2.61
CA SER A 214 -11.26 12.32 2.67
C SER A 214 -11.59 11.25 1.63
N GLU A 215 -10.63 10.35 1.41
CA GLU A 215 -10.73 9.28 0.43
C GLU A 215 -10.11 8.00 0.99
N VAL A 216 -10.86 6.90 0.96
CA VAL A 216 -10.32 5.56 1.18
C VAL A 216 -9.94 4.94 -0.15
N ILE A 217 -8.72 4.43 -0.24
CA ILE A 217 -8.17 3.78 -1.44
C ILE A 217 -8.27 2.28 -1.26
N GLY A 218 -9.06 1.63 -2.11
CA GLY A 218 -9.35 0.21 -2.02
C GLY A 218 -10.42 -0.09 -0.96
N LEU A 219 -10.18 -1.15 -0.17
CA LEU A 219 -11.09 -1.64 0.86
C LEU A 219 -10.64 -1.22 2.27
N LEU A 220 -11.60 -1.01 3.17
CA LEU A 220 -11.36 -0.92 4.61
C LEU A 220 -12.28 -1.90 5.37
N PRO A 221 -11.82 -2.47 6.50
CA PRO A 221 -12.71 -3.10 7.47
C PRO A 221 -13.68 -2.07 8.08
N GLN A 222 -14.95 -2.45 8.27
CA GLN A 222 -15.99 -1.61 8.88
C GLN A 222 -15.60 -1.15 10.28
N THR A 223 -14.87 -1.98 11.03
CA THR A 223 -14.33 -1.65 12.36
C THR A 223 -13.46 -0.39 12.35
N CYS A 224 -12.85 -0.03 11.22
CA CYS A 224 -12.07 1.20 11.09
C CYS A 224 -12.91 2.48 11.15
N LEU A 225 -14.23 2.39 10.95
CA LEU A 225 -15.15 3.52 11.14
C LEU A 225 -15.55 3.70 12.60
N ASN A 226 -15.21 2.77 13.50
CA ASN A 226 -15.48 2.87 14.94
C ASN A 226 -16.95 3.16 15.28
N ASN A 227 -17.88 2.49 14.61
CA ASN A 227 -19.33 2.71 14.71
C ASN A 227 -19.79 4.14 14.35
N GLU A 228 -18.92 4.96 13.75
CA GLU A 228 -19.29 6.26 13.20
C GLU A 228 -19.71 6.09 11.73
N ARG A 229 -20.51 7.03 11.23
CA ARG A 229 -20.96 7.03 9.83
C ARG A 229 -19.85 7.58 8.90
N PRO A 230 -19.80 7.19 7.61
CA PRO A 230 -18.80 7.68 6.66
C PRO A 230 -18.69 9.21 6.57
N GLU A 231 -19.77 9.95 6.86
CA GLU A 231 -19.77 11.42 6.87
C GLU A 231 -18.92 12.01 7.99
N SER A 232 -18.66 11.26 9.08
CA SER A 232 -17.83 11.76 10.19
C SER A 232 -16.37 11.98 9.82
N ILE A 233 -15.94 11.37 8.70
CA ILE A 233 -14.63 11.56 8.10
C ILE A 233 -14.68 12.33 6.78
N ALA A 234 -15.82 12.92 6.43
CA ALA A 234 -16.04 13.58 5.14
C ALA A 234 -15.65 12.70 3.94
N TRP A 235 -15.99 11.40 3.99
CA TRP A 235 -15.60 10.45 2.95
C TRP A 235 -16.26 10.78 1.61
N LEU A 236 -15.44 11.22 0.65
CA LEU A 236 -15.86 11.53 -0.71
C LEU A 236 -16.33 10.27 -1.45
N ASN A 237 -17.52 10.34 -2.07
CA ASN A 237 -18.07 9.29 -2.92
C ASN A 237 -18.06 7.91 -2.26
N PHE A 238 -18.51 7.84 -1.00
CA PHE A 238 -18.65 6.58 -0.27
C PHE A 238 -19.41 5.54 -1.10
N ARG A 239 -18.88 4.32 -1.13
CA ARG A 239 -19.51 3.15 -1.74
C ARG A 239 -19.40 2.00 -0.76
N GLU A 240 -20.51 1.29 -0.53
CA GLU A 240 -20.53 0.10 0.34
C GLU A 240 -19.55 -0.98 -0.15
N THR A 241 -19.29 -1.05 -1.46
CA THR A 241 -18.29 -1.94 -2.06
C THR A 241 -16.86 -1.64 -1.62
N GLN A 242 -16.60 -0.53 -0.93
CA GLN A 242 -15.30 -0.24 -0.32
C GLN A 242 -15.21 -0.78 1.12
N VAL A 243 -16.31 -1.20 1.73
CA VAL A 243 -16.32 -1.87 3.03
C VAL A 243 -16.01 -3.35 2.81
N LEU A 244 -15.03 -3.90 3.54
CA LEU A 244 -14.58 -5.28 3.37
C LEU A 244 -15.72 -6.28 3.63
N GLU A 245 -16.50 -6.04 4.68
CA GLU A 245 -17.59 -6.88 5.16
C GLU A 245 -18.70 -7.04 4.10
N TYR A 246 -18.93 -6.00 3.27
CA TYR A 246 -19.84 -6.09 2.12
C TYR A 246 -19.51 -7.31 1.23
N TRP A 247 -18.23 -7.57 1.00
CA TRP A 247 -17.79 -8.72 0.20
C TRP A 247 -17.73 -10.02 0.99
N LEU A 248 -17.33 -9.97 2.27
CA LEU A 248 -17.21 -11.17 3.10
C LEU A 248 -18.55 -11.86 3.36
N GLU A 249 -19.65 -11.11 3.36
CA GLU A 249 -21.01 -11.67 3.47
C GLU A 249 -21.49 -12.32 2.17
N ARG A 250 -20.81 -12.05 1.05
CA ARG A 250 -21.17 -12.50 -0.31
C ARG A 250 -20.22 -13.57 -0.86
N ILE A 251 -19.15 -13.89 -0.14
CA ILE A 251 -18.21 -14.96 -0.48
C ILE A 251 -18.58 -16.17 0.40
N PRO A 252 -18.83 -17.35 -0.20
CA PRO A 252 -19.19 -18.56 0.52
C PRO A 252 -18.06 -19.05 1.45
#